data_AF-A0A372RAN6-F1
#
_entry.id   AF-A0A372RAN6-F1
#
_cell.length_a   1.000
_cell.length_b   1.000
_cell.length_c   1.000
_cell.angle_alpha   90.00
_cell.angle_beta   90.00
_cell.angle_gamma   90.00
#
_symmetry.space_group_name_H-M   'P 1'
#
loop_
_entity.id
_entity.type
_entity.pdbx_description
1 polymer ?
#
loop_
_entity_poly.entity_id
_entity_poly.type
_entity_poly.pdbx_seq_one_letter_code
_entity_poly.pdbx_strand_id
1 'polypeptide(L)'
;MSFSLNCLLLGDTSFEKIFQVTVPDYIIADGANIPIRDAQIGQFKSHILSNKKSKFSIDDPDDMNLWKVEINTDDESKVKDVFTVEDIKRKHEELKAKFMKPVDLIDDYFSVRPSGKHVHIIIAVPTSTVGPSQQGVTQLYPFKTIEEVMNSNYLFLMGTSGSGKTRSLFELLCRTFGIYLSLRAGNGSRNLGSQDMDISISDLGQYLTVNDPDKNTLIALRFTRAMLLGRLFILNKLLDFHNQDVNRNFTPKQWLLMQLLPTRITEIEDFWTTISYVFRELKQEDQYKLINTLTANFNTLTSQEKLPIVIDESQVAIDTYKEHFSTTQTEGQLRPFFSILLRAVLKLNTGNFLCLSGGITFKEFFSIHDGFYECNEMSEFIRRFLPLNDELIRATFNIFQ
;
A
#
# COMPACT_ATOMS: atom_id res chain seq x y z
N MET A 1 40.82 -16.94 -14.50
CA MET A 1 41.08 -15.60 -13.92
C MET A 1 39.87 -15.21 -13.09
N SER A 2 40.01 -15.01 -11.78
CA SER A 2 38.94 -14.47 -10.96
C SER A 2 38.77 -12.97 -11.20
N PHE A 3 37.55 -12.52 -11.48
CA PHE A 3 37.22 -11.09 -11.58
C PHE A 3 35.91 -10.79 -10.85
N SER A 4 35.65 -9.51 -10.61
CA SER A 4 34.44 -9.07 -9.92
C SER A 4 33.54 -8.31 -10.89
N LEU A 5 32.25 -8.60 -10.84
CA LEU A 5 31.22 -7.90 -11.57
C LEU A 5 30.44 -7.01 -10.60
N ASN A 6 30.54 -5.70 -10.77
CA ASN A 6 29.62 -4.74 -10.18
C ASN A 6 28.21 -4.98 -10.73
N CYS A 7 27.28 -5.33 -9.83
CA CYS A 7 25.90 -5.64 -10.13
C CYS A 7 24.98 -4.63 -9.44
N LEU A 8 23.82 -4.41 -10.04
CA LEU A 8 22.76 -3.56 -9.51
C LEU A 8 21.42 -4.31 -9.62
N LEU A 9 20.55 -4.17 -8.62
CA LEU A 9 19.18 -4.68 -8.75
C LEU A 9 18.37 -3.71 -9.61
N LEU A 10 17.50 -4.26 -10.45
CA LEU A 10 16.57 -3.46 -11.23
C LEU A 10 15.68 -2.63 -10.27
N GLY A 11 15.65 -1.31 -10.49
CA GLY A 11 14.93 -0.35 -9.65
C GLY A 11 15.78 0.37 -8.62
N ASP A 12 17.03 -0.05 -8.40
CA ASP A 12 17.97 0.73 -7.60
C ASP A 12 18.48 1.95 -8.40
N THR A 13 18.21 3.14 -7.88
CA THR A 13 18.60 4.43 -8.51
C THR A 13 19.87 5.03 -7.93
N SER A 14 20.56 4.31 -7.05
CA SER A 14 21.79 4.80 -6.43
C SER A 14 22.93 3.81 -6.57
N PHE A 15 24.10 4.32 -6.95
CA PHE A 15 25.33 3.55 -7.06
C PHE A 15 25.92 3.13 -5.72
N GLU A 16 25.49 3.72 -4.60
CA GLU A 16 25.82 3.21 -3.25
C GLU A 16 25.30 1.78 -3.02
N LYS A 17 24.27 1.36 -3.78
CA LYS A 17 23.68 0.03 -3.68
C LYS A 17 24.36 -1.02 -4.56
N ILE A 18 25.34 -0.62 -5.38
CA ILE A 18 26.13 -1.55 -6.19
C ILE A 18 26.76 -2.59 -5.27
N PHE A 19 26.67 -3.85 -5.66
CA PHE A 19 27.34 -4.93 -4.97
C PHE A 19 28.15 -5.76 -5.96
N GLN A 20 29.26 -6.31 -5.48
CA GLN A 20 30.14 -7.12 -6.30
C GLN A 20 29.80 -8.60 -6.19
N VAL A 21 29.71 -9.25 -7.35
CA VAL A 21 29.72 -10.71 -7.48
C VAL A 21 31.11 -11.12 -7.95
N THR A 22 31.77 -11.95 -7.13
CA THR A 22 33.04 -12.57 -7.50
C THR A 22 32.78 -13.73 -8.45
N VAL A 23 33.44 -13.69 -9.61
CA VAL A 23 33.44 -14.74 -10.62
C VAL A 23 34.71 -15.58 -10.42
N PRO A 24 34.60 -16.80 -9.88
CA PRO A 24 35.75 -17.69 -9.66
C PRO A 24 36.21 -18.35 -10.98
N ASP A 25 37.31 -19.10 -10.91
CA ASP A 25 37.78 -19.89 -12.06
C ASP A 25 36.86 -21.08 -12.39
N TYR A 26 36.13 -21.58 -11.37
CA TYR A 26 35.18 -22.68 -11.48
C TYR A 26 33.94 -22.39 -10.62
N ILE A 27 32.77 -22.78 -11.10
CA ILE A 27 31.52 -22.79 -10.31
C ILE A 27 31.07 -24.23 -10.06
N ILE A 28 30.35 -24.45 -8.96
CA ILE A 28 29.75 -25.75 -8.67
C ILE A 28 28.32 -25.74 -9.23
N ALA A 29 28.03 -26.62 -10.16
CA ALA A 29 26.68 -26.89 -10.66
C ALA A 29 26.46 -28.39 -10.76
N ASP A 30 25.32 -28.88 -10.28
CA ASP A 30 24.95 -30.31 -10.26
C ASP A 30 26.02 -31.24 -9.65
N GLY A 31 26.76 -30.74 -8.66
CA GLY A 31 27.83 -31.48 -7.98
C GLY A 31 29.15 -31.58 -8.76
N ALA A 32 29.26 -30.93 -9.92
CA ALA A 32 30.48 -30.87 -10.73
C ALA A 32 31.13 -29.48 -10.70
N ASN A 33 32.46 -29.44 -10.79
CA ASN A 33 33.23 -28.21 -10.98
C ASN A 33 33.24 -27.86 -12.48
N ILE A 34 32.53 -26.81 -12.86
CA ILE A 34 32.46 -26.34 -14.25
C ILE A 34 33.41 -25.15 -14.40
N PRO A 35 34.37 -25.19 -15.35
CA PRO A 35 35.19 -24.04 -15.68
C PRO A 35 34.31 -22.85 -16.02
N ILE A 36 34.63 -21.67 -15.51
CA ILE A 36 33.74 -20.52 -15.68
C ILE A 36 33.46 -20.19 -17.15
N ARG A 37 34.42 -20.41 -18.06
CA ARG A 37 34.26 -20.17 -19.50
C ARG A 37 33.21 -21.06 -20.15
N ASP A 38 32.99 -22.24 -19.58
CA ASP A 38 32.03 -23.24 -20.05
C ASP A 38 30.72 -23.16 -19.26
N ALA A 39 30.64 -22.28 -18.26
CA ALA A 39 29.44 -22.10 -17.45
C ALA A 39 28.34 -21.39 -18.23
N GLN A 40 27.17 -22.01 -18.27
CA GLN A 40 25.96 -21.39 -18.80
C GLN A 40 25.45 -20.29 -17.87
N ILE A 41 24.76 -19.30 -18.42
CA ILE A 41 24.14 -18.24 -17.62
C ILE A 41 23.18 -18.79 -16.57
N GLY A 42 22.42 -19.86 -16.86
CA GLY A 42 21.56 -20.51 -15.85
C GLY A 42 22.33 -20.97 -14.62
N GLN A 43 23.48 -21.62 -14.82
CA GLN A 43 24.37 -22.05 -13.74
C GLN A 43 24.99 -20.85 -13.00
N PHE A 44 25.29 -19.78 -13.73
CA PHE A 44 25.78 -18.54 -13.15
C PHE A 44 24.73 -17.82 -12.28
N LYS A 45 23.44 -17.86 -12.65
CA LYS A 45 22.34 -17.36 -11.80
C LYS A 45 22.33 -18.09 -10.45
N SER A 46 22.48 -19.41 -10.45
CA SER A 46 22.58 -20.22 -9.22
C SER A 46 23.77 -19.80 -8.35
N HIS A 47 24.93 -19.53 -8.96
CA HIS A 47 26.12 -19.01 -8.25
C HIS A 47 25.90 -17.60 -7.68
N ILE A 48 25.20 -16.72 -8.38
CA ILE A 48 24.84 -15.38 -7.85
C ILE A 48 23.92 -15.54 -6.64
N LEU A 49 22.85 -16.34 -6.78
CA LEU A 49 21.85 -16.54 -5.74
C LEU A 49 22.45 -17.16 -4.48
N SER A 50 23.35 -18.15 -4.62
CA SER A 50 24.01 -18.78 -3.47
C SER A 50 24.92 -17.79 -2.71
N ASN A 51 25.71 -16.99 -3.43
CA ASN A 51 26.67 -16.07 -2.81
C ASN A 51 26.04 -14.81 -2.23
N LYS A 52 24.88 -14.41 -2.75
CA LYS A 52 24.20 -13.17 -2.37
C LYS A 52 22.76 -13.42 -1.95
N LYS A 53 22.46 -14.58 -1.35
CA LYS A 53 21.08 -14.98 -0.98
C LYS A 53 20.33 -13.89 -0.20
N SER A 54 20.99 -13.19 0.72
CA SER A 54 20.38 -12.10 1.51
C SER A 54 19.94 -10.88 0.68
N LYS A 55 20.38 -10.75 -0.58
CA LYS A 55 19.98 -9.68 -1.50
C LYS A 55 18.73 -10.01 -2.31
N PHE A 56 18.27 -11.26 -2.29
CA PHE A 56 17.19 -11.73 -3.15
C PHE A 56 16.06 -12.34 -2.32
N SER A 57 14.83 -12.18 -2.79
CA SER A 57 13.62 -12.78 -2.20
C SER A 57 13.03 -13.85 -3.14
N ILE A 58 13.91 -14.62 -3.78
CA ILE A 58 13.57 -15.74 -4.67
C ILE A 58 14.32 -16.97 -4.21
N ASP A 59 13.71 -18.14 -4.37
CA ASP A 59 14.33 -19.44 -4.06
C ASP A 59 14.82 -20.15 -5.32
N ASP A 60 14.20 -19.90 -6.47
CA ASP A 60 14.58 -20.47 -7.77
C ASP A 60 15.50 -19.49 -8.53
N PRO A 61 16.73 -19.88 -8.93
CA PRO A 61 17.59 -19.03 -9.74
C PRO A 61 17.02 -18.72 -11.13
N ASP A 62 16.13 -19.56 -11.68
CA ASP A 62 15.55 -19.33 -13.01
C ASP A 62 14.61 -18.13 -13.07
N ASP A 63 14.06 -17.74 -11.91
CA ASP A 63 13.30 -16.51 -11.75
C ASP A 63 14.16 -15.28 -12.05
N MET A 64 15.48 -15.31 -11.82
CA MET A 64 16.35 -14.16 -12.04
C MET A 64 16.62 -13.90 -13.53
N ASN A 65 16.42 -12.68 -14.01
CA ASN A 65 16.86 -12.23 -15.34
C ASN A 65 18.12 -11.36 -15.24
N LEU A 66 19.11 -11.63 -16.09
CA LEU A 66 20.38 -10.89 -16.11
C LEU A 66 20.49 -10.06 -17.40
N TRP A 67 20.86 -8.79 -17.25
CA TRP A 67 21.12 -7.88 -18.36
C TRP A 67 22.54 -7.36 -18.28
N LYS A 68 23.38 -7.69 -19.27
CA LYS A 68 24.72 -7.11 -19.39
C LYS A 68 24.60 -5.65 -19.81
N VAL A 69 25.28 -4.75 -19.11
CA VAL A 69 25.27 -3.30 -19.35
C VAL A 69 26.69 -2.73 -19.28
N GLU A 70 26.88 -1.49 -19.74
CA GLU A 70 28.12 -0.73 -19.59
C GLU A 70 27.82 0.68 -19.09
N ILE A 71 27.66 0.84 -17.77
CA ILE A 71 27.30 2.12 -17.15
C ILE A 71 28.47 2.61 -16.30
N ASN A 72 29.07 3.74 -16.65
CA ASN A 72 30.15 4.32 -15.85
C ASN A 72 29.61 4.71 -14.46
N THR A 73 30.29 4.30 -13.39
CA THR A 73 29.93 4.63 -12.00
C THR A 73 30.06 6.11 -11.68
N ASP A 74 30.67 6.91 -12.55
CA ASP A 74 30.73 8.37 -12.42
C ASP A 74 29.49 9.07 -13.02
N ASP A 75 28.59 8.32 -13.69
CA ASP A 75 27.41 8.86 -14.38
C ASP A 75 26.11 8.18 -13.92
N GLU A 76 25.68 8.54 -12.70
CA GLU A 76 24.47 8.02 -12.06
C GLU A 76 23.18 8.41 -12.79
N SER A 77 23.24 9.42 -13.66
CA SER A 77 22.10 9.86 -14.47
C SER A 77 21.57 8.78 -15.40
N LYS A 78 22.42 7.83 -15.82
CA LYS A 78 22.05 6.75 -16.74
C LYS A 78 21.10 5.72 -16.14
N VAL A 79 21.18 5.47 -14.84
CA VAL A 79 20.24 4.57 -14.13
C VAL A 79 19.01 5.29 -13.62
N LYS A 80 18.99 6.63 -13.67
CA LYS A 80 17.78 7.42 -13.41
C LYS A 80 16.71 6.98 -14.40
N ASP A 81 15.54 6.63 -13.89
CA ASP A 81 14.40 6.11 -14.66
C ASP A 81 14.58 4.70 -15.27
N VAL A 82 15.55 3.89 -14.81
CA VAL A 82 15.67 2.47 -15.16
C VAL A 82 15.03 1.63 -14.07
N PHE A 83 13.74 1.43 -14.22
CA PHE A 83 12.90 0.89 -13.16
C PHE A 83 12.37 -0.50 -13.53
N THR A 84 11.89 -0.67 -14.74
CA THR A 84 11.31 -1.93 -15.20
C THR A 84 12.17 -2.59 -16.27
N VAL A 85 11.88 -3.85 -16.59
CA VAL A 85 12.50 -4.53 -17.73
C VAL A 85 12.20 -3.77 -19.04
N GLU A 86 11.01 -3.16 -19.14
CA GLU A 86 10.66 -2.31 -20.28
C GLU A 86 11.49 -1.03 -20.35
N ASP A 87 11.91 -0.46 -19.22
CA ASP A 87 12.85 0.67 -19.21
C ASP A 87 14.24 0.28 -19.71
N ILE A 88 14.73 -0.91 -19.33
CA ILE A 88 16.00 -1.44 -19.87
C ILE A 88 15.91 -1.57 -21.39
N LYS A 89 14.80 -2.13 -21.90
CA LYS A 89 14.58 -2.27 -23.35
C LYS A 89 14.48 -0.91 -24.03
N ARG A 90 13.75 0.05 -23.44
CA ARG A 90 13.62 1.41 -23.97
C ARG A 90 14.97 2.14 -24.03
N LYS A 91 15.82 1.98 -23.01
CA LYS A 91 17.15 2.60 -22.91
C LYS A 91 18.30 1.69 -23.38
N HIS A 92 18.03 0.63 -24.14
CA HIS A 92 19.04 -0.40 -24.43
C HIS A 92 20.31 0.14 -25.10
N GLU A 93 20.20 1.11 -26.01
CA GLU A 93 21.36 1.76 -26.64
C GLU A 93 22.19 2.58 -25.63
N GLU A 94 21.53 3.38 -24.77
CA GLU A 94 22.19 4.22 -23.76
C GLU A 94 22.95 3.40 -22.72
N LEU A 95 22.37 2.26 -22.33
CA LEU A 95 22.91 1.33 -21.34
C LEU A 95 23.85 0.28 -21.94
N LYS A 96 23.90 0.19 -23.28
CA LYS A 96 24.44 -0.97 -24.04
C LYS A 96 23.93 -2.30 -23.48
N ALA A 97 22.63 -2.35 -23.20
CA ALA A 97 21.99 -3.47 -22.53
C ALA A 97 21.83 -4.67 -23.47
N LYS A 98 22.30 -5.84 -23.04
CA LYS A 98 22.11 -7.11 -23.73
C LYS A 98 21.53 -8.13 -22.75
N PHE A 99 20.37 -8.70 -23.09
CA PHE A 99 19.77 -9.77 -22.30
C PHE A 99 20.68 -11.02 -22.32
N MET A 100 20.89 -11.62 -21.16
CA MET A 100 21.72 -12.81 -20.98
C MET A 100 20.86 -14.07 -20.98
N LYS A 101 20.86 -14.82 -22.09
CA LYS A 101 20.00 -16.01 -22.20
C LYS A 101 20.56 -17.14 -21.34
N PRO A 102 19.71 -17.94 -20.66
CA PRO A 102 20.18 -18.99 -19.75
C PRO A 102 21.14 -20.01 -20.36
N VAL A 103 21.00 -20.30 -21.66
CA VAL A 103 21.82 -21.29 -22.39
C VAL A 103 23.13 -20.73 -22.94
N ASP A 104 23.27 -19.41 -23.00
CA ASP A 104 24.49 -18.76 -23.48
C ASP A 104 25.60 -18.96 -22.44
N LEU A 105 26.86 -18.88 -22.86
CA LEU A 105 28.00 -18.97 -21.96
C LEU A 105 28.29 -17.61 -21.35
N ILE A 106 28.82 -17.58 -20.12
CA ILE A 106 29.25 -16.30 -19.52
C ILE A 106 30.35 -15.62 -20.35
N ASP A 107 31.19 -16.40 -21.03
CA ASP A 107 32.27 -15.90 -21.89
C ASP A 107 31.72 -15.15 -23.13
N ASP A 108 30.48 -15.46 -23.56
CA ASP A 108 29.80 -14.73 -24.65
C ASP A 108 29.49 -13.25 -24.29
N TYR A 109 29.55 -12.92 -23.00
CA TYR A 109 29.28 -11.58 -22.46
C TYR A 109 30.50 -10.92 -21.84
N PHE A 110 31.41 -11.72 -21.26
CA PHE A 110 32.55 -11.24 -20.47
C PHE A 110 33.88 -11.91 -20.88
N SER A 111 34.11 -12.11 -22.18
CA SER A 111 35.38 -12.64 -22.72
C SER A 111 36.61 -11.77 -22.40
N VAL A 112 36.40 -10.48 -22.20
CA VAL A 112 37.41 -9.53 -21.75
C VAL A 112 37.09 -9.09 -20.33
N ARG A 113 38.13 -9.00 -19.49
CA ARG A 113 37.99 -8.54 -18.12
C ARG A 113 37.34 -7.15 -18.10
N PRO A 114 36.17 -7.01 -17.46
CA PRO A 114 35.45 -5.76 -17.54
C PRO A 114 36.01 -4.70 -16.58
N SER A 115 35.76 -3.43 -16.88
CA SER A 115 36.32 -2.30 -16.15
C SER A 115 35.68 -2.13 -14.77
N GLY A 116 36.48 -2.07 -13.71
CA GLY A 116 35.98 -1.91 -12.34
C GLY A 116 35.19 -0.62 -12.07
N LYS A 117 35.19 0.35 -13.00
CA LYS A 117 34.42 1.59 -12.94
C LYS A 117 33.06 1.52 -13.64
N HIS A 118 32.60 0.33 -14.03
CA HIS A 118 31.30 0.18 -14.67
C HIS A 118 30.37 -0.70 -13.83
N VAL A 119 29.07 -0.43 -13.90
CA VAL A 119 28.05 -1.45 -13.64
C VAL A 119 28.04 -2.39 -14.83
N HIS A 120 28.06 -3.69 -14.55
CA HIS A 120 28.19 -4.74 -15.56
C HIS A 120 26.90 -5.52 -15.78
N ILE A 121 26.13 -5.72 -14.71
CA ILE A 121 24.90 -6.50 -14.74
C ILE A 121 23.79 -5.75 -13.99
N ILE A 122 22.65 -5.58 -14.65
CA ILE A 122 21.38 -5.29 -13.99
C ILE A 122 20.64 -6.60 -13.78
N ILE A 123 20.29 -6.89 -12.53
CA ILE A 123 19.60 -8.11 -12.12
C ILE A 123 18.12 -7.81 -11.91
N ALA A 124 17.28 -8.41 -12.74
CA ALA A 124 15.83 -8.30 -12.67
C ALA A 124 15.25 -9.61 -12.14
N VAL A 125 14.95 -9.67 -10.84
CA VAL A 125 14.15 -10.76 -10.27
C VAL A 125 12.66 -10.45 -10.46
N PRO A 126 11.77 -11.45 -10.60
CA PRO A 126 10.33 -11.26 -10.54
C PRO A 126 10.04 -10.70 -9.16
N THR A 127 9.89 -9.39 -9.13
CA THR A 127 9.03 -8.79 -8.14
C THR A 127 7.65 -9.40 -8.37
N SER A 128 6.95 -9.76 -7.31
CA SER A 128 5.49 -9.94 -7.37
C SER A 128 4.91 -8.61 -7.89
N THR A 129 4.89 -8.43 -9.21
CA THR A 129 4.66 -7.21 -9.98
C THR A 129 4.80 -5.92 -9.16
N VAL A 130 6.04 -5.50 -8.92
CA VAL A 130 6.37 -4.15 -8.47
C VAL A 130 7.32 -3.55 -9.51
N GLY A 131 6.76 -2.75 -10.41
CA GLY A 131 7.53 -1.76 -11.14
C GLY A 131 7.98 -0.68 -10.16
N PRO A 132 9.19 -0.12 -10.29
CA PRO A 132 9.66 0.86 -9.33
C PRO A 132 8.87 2.15 -9.46
N SER A 133 8.15 2.47 -8.41
CA SER A 133 7.73 3.83 -8.14
C SER A 133 8.90 4.56 -7.49
N GLN A 134 9.13 5.77 -7.97
CA GLN A 134 10.01 6.75 -7.38
C GLN A 134 9.93 6.76 -5.85
N GLN A 135 11.10 6.98 -5.25
CA GLN A 135 11.31 7.19 -3.82
C GLN A 135 10.16 8.00 -3.20
N GLY A 136 9.53 7.43 -2.16
CA GLY A 136 8.55 8.14 -1.33
C GLY A 136 7.22 7.44 -1.08
N VAL A 137 7.03 6.16 -1.45
CA VAL A 137 5.78 5.46 -1.14
C VAL A 137 6.08 4.16 -0.40
N THR A 138 5.63 4.09 0.84
CA THR A 138 5.72 2.89 1.69
C THR A 138 4.88 1.77 1.09
N GLN A 139 5.48 0.95 0.22
CA GLN A 139 4.96 -0.36 -0.10
C GLN A 139 5.21 -1.29 1.09
N LEU A 140 4.14 -1.82 1.66
CA LEU A 140 4.22 -2.76 2.76
C LEU A 140 4.53 -4.15 2.21
N TYR A 141 5.82 -4.53 2.04
CA TYR A 141 6.37 -5.89 2.15
C TYR A 141 7.92 -5.91 1.99
N PRO A 142 8.68 -6.77 2.69
CA PRO A 142 8.54 -7.30 4.05
C PRO A 142 9.48 -6.54 5.04
N PHE A 143 9.14 -6.56 6.33
CA PHE A 143 9.75 -5.78 7.43
C PHE A 143 9.23 -4.35 7.61
N LYS A 144 7.92 -4.25 7.85
CA LYS A 144 7.47 -3.73 9.15
C LYS A 144 6.72 -4.85 9.84
N THR A 145 7.02 -5.16 11.09
CA THR A 145 6.14 -6.07 11.84
C THR A 145 4.74 -5.46 11.88
N ILE A 146 3.70 -6.28 12.04
CA ILE A 146 2.34 -5.76 12.25
C ILE A 146 2.33 -4.77 13.40
N GLU A 147 3.14 -5.03 14.43
CA GLU A 147 3.38 -4.11 15.54
C GLU A 147 3.90 -2.75 15.07
N GLU A 148 4.90 -2.67 14.19
CA GLU A 148 5.39 -1.40 13.66
C GLU A 148 4.34 -0.63 12.83
N VAL A 149 3.50 -1.36 12.08
CA VAL A 149 2.37 -0.77 11.35
C VAL A 149 1.34 -0.21 12.32
N MET A 150 0.93 -1.03 13.31
CA MET A 150 -0.06 -0.68 14.32
C MET A 150 0.42 0.38 15.31
N ASN A 151 1.74 0.57 15.46
CA ASN A 151 2.32 1.67 16.24
C ASN A 151 2.08 3.05 15.59
N SER A 152 1.81 3.09 14.29
CA SER A 152 1.44 4.34 13.60
C SER A 152 -0.04 4.67 13.83
N ASN A 153 -0.45 5.92 13.68
CA ASN A 153 -1.88 6.29 13.70
C ASN A 153 -2.50 6.25 12.29
N TYR A 154 -1.65 6.33 11.26
CA TYR A 154 -2.04 6.43 9.87
C TYR A 154 -1.14 5.57 8.99
N LEU A 155 -1.72 4.95 7.97
CA LEU A 155 -1.01 4.26 6.89
C LEU A 155 -1.67 4.54 5.55
N PHE A 156 -0.87 4.98 4.57
CA PHE A 156 -1.31 5.11 3.19
C PHE A 156 -0.58 4.09 2.34
N LEU A 157 -1.35 3.18 1.74
CA LEU A 157 -0.86 2.23 0.75
C LEU A 157 -1.11 2.82 -0.64
N MET A 158 -0.07 3.32 -1.28
CA MET A 158 -0.15 3.76 -2.67
C MET A 158 0.63 2.84 -3.58
N GLY A 159 0.18 2.75 -4.83
CA GLY A 159 0.76 1.88 -5.83
C GLY A 159 -0.18 1.74 -7.02
N THR A 160 0.35 1.25 -8.13
CA THR A 160 -0.44 0.99 -9.34
C THR A 160 -1.50 -0.09 -9.11
N SER A 161 -2.54 -0.15 -9.95
CA SER A 161 -3.50 -1.25 -9.89
C SER A 161 -2.77 -2.60 -10.07
N GLY A 162 -3.13 -3.60 -9.27
CA GLY A 162 -2.44 -4.90 -9.25
C GLY A 162 -1.18 -4.97 -8.38
N SER A 163 -0.73 -3.87 -7.75
CA SER A 163 0.48 -3.86 -6.90
C SER A 163 0.32 -4.55 -5.53
N GLY A 164 -0.77 -5.29 -5.30
CA GLY A 164 -1.00 -6.05 -4.06
C GLY A 164 -1.54 -5.26 -2.85
N LYS A 165 -1.91 -3.98 -2.98
CA LYS A 165 -2.41 -3.15 -1.85
C LYS A 165 -3.55 -3.80 -1.06
N THR A 166 -4.63 -4.17 -1.76
CA THR A 166 -5.80 -4.84 -1.16
C THR A 166 -5.41 -6.15 -0.49
N ARG A 167 -4.44 -6.90 -1.06
CA ARG A 167 -3.90 -8.10 -0.44
C ARG A 167 -3.17 -7.78 0.88
N SER A 168 -2.37 -6.72 0.93
CA SER A 168 -1.73 -6.26 2.17
C SER A 168 -2.75 -5.89 3.25
N LEU A 169 -3.83 -5.21 2.86
CA LEU A 169 -4.93 -4.91 3.77
C LEU A 169 -5.60 -6.18 4.31
N PHE A 170 -5.83 -7.18 3.46
CA PHE A 170 -6.40 -8.45 3.89
C PHE A 170 -5.45 -9.22 4.81
N GLU A 171 -4.15 -9.23 4.53
CA GLU A 171 -3.17 -9.89 5.38
C GLU A 171 -3.05 -9.24 6.77
N LEU A 172 -3.16 -7.91 6.84
CA LEU A 172 -3.29 -7.17 8.10
C LEU A 172 -4.55 -7.62 8.86
N LEU A 173 -5.71 -7.52 8.23
CA LEU A 173 -7.01 -7.81 8.86
C LEU A 173 -7.27 -9.31 9.11
N CYS A 174 -6.50 -10.22 8.49
CA CYS A 174 -6.51 -11.63 8.85
C CYS A 174 -5.85 -11.89 10.21
N ARG A 175 -5.05 -10.94 10.70
CA ARG A 175 -4.26 -11.05 11.93
C ARG A 175 -4.72 -10.08 13.02
N THR A 176 -5.47 -9.04 12.67
CA THR A 176 -6.02 -8.05 13.59
C THR A 176 -7.51 -7.85 13.37
N PHE A 177 -8.29 -7.73 14.45
CA PHE A 177 -9.70 -7.34 14.30
C PHE A 177 -9.74 -5.90 13.82
N GLY A 178 -10.44 -5.62 12.72
CA GLY A 178 -10.52 -4.28 12.15
C GLY A 178 -11.68 -4.10 11.17
N ILE A 179 -11.99 -2.84 10.88
CA ILE A 179 -13.09 -2.45 10.00
C ILE A 179 -12.56 -2.35 8.58
N TYR A 180 -13.23 -2.99 7.61
CA TYR A 180 -12.87 -2.93 6.19
C TYR A 180 -13.98 -2.29 5.36
N LEU A 181 -13.76 -1.08 4.88
CA LEU A 181 -14.66 -0.37 3.97
C LEU A 181 -14.00 -0.33 2.59
N SER A 182 -14.78 -0.52 1.53
CA SER A 182 -14.28 -0.47 0.16
C SER A 182 -15.18 0.42 -0.68
N LEU A 183 -14.56 1.27 -1.49
CA LEU A 183 -15.24 1.99 -2.57
C LEU A 183 -15.17 1.15 -3.84
N ARG A 184 -16.24 1.16 -4.65
CA ARG A 184 -16.43 0.30 -5.84
C ARG A 184 -16.46 -1.19 -5.51
N ALA A 185 -16.99 -1.56 -4.36
CA ALA A 185 -17.35 -2.94 -4.10
C ALA A 185 -18.47 -3.36 -5.07
N GLY A 186 -18.44 -4.61 -5.55
CA GLY A 186 -19.50 -5.13 -6.42
C GLY A 186 -19.50 -4.66 -7.88
N ASN A 187 -18.63 -3.73 -8.29
CA ASN A 187 -18.42 -3.39 -9.71
C ASN A 187 -17.58 -4.47 -10.43
N GLY A 188 -18.19 -5.66 -10.57
CA GLY A 188 -17.58 -6.85 -11.19
C GLY A 188 -16.93 -7.80 -10.18
N SER A 189 -16.51 -8.97 -10.67
CA SER A 189 -15.97 -10.09 -9.88
C SER A 189 -14.61 -9.82 -9.19
N ARG A 190 -14.08 -8.61 -9.27
CA ARG A 190 -12.71 -8.27 -8.85
C ARG A 190 -12.62 -7.61 -7.47
N ASN A 191 -13.66 -6.92 -7.00
CA ASN A 191 -13.62 -6.18 -5.74
C ASN A 191 -14.54 -6.83 -4.69
N LEU A 192 -13.93 -7.50 -3.72
CA LEU A 192 -14.62 -8.09 -2.56
C LEU A 192 -14.91 -7.02 -1.51
N GLY A 193 -16.06 -7.12 -0.85
CA GLY A 193 -16.53 -6.10 0.09
C GLY A 193 -18.04 -5.96 0.06
N SER A 194 -18.56 -5.38 1.12
CA SER A 194 -19.90 -4.83 1.14
C SER A 194 -20.02 -3.62 0.20
N GLN A 195 -21.19 -3.46 -0.42
CA GLN A 195 -21.59 -2.29 -1.20
C GLN A 195 -22.18 -1.17 -0.32
N ASP A 196 -22.18 -1.33 1.00
CA ASP A 196 -22.74 -0.37 1.97
C ASP A 196 -22.24 1.06 1.74
N MET A 197 -20.94 1.22 1.45
CA MET A 197 -20.30 2.49 1.12
C MET A 197 -20.80 3.08 -0.19
N ASP A 198 -20.80 2.30 -1.28
CA ASP A 198 -21.20 2.76 -2.61
C ASP A 198 -22.69 3.13 -2.64
N ILE A 199 -23.54 2.32 -2.03
CA ILE A 199 -24.97 2.57 -1.91
C ILE A 199 -25.21 3.81 -1.04
N SER A 200 -24.54 3.92 0.11
CA SER A 200 -24.69 5.10 0.98
C SER A 200 -24.24 6.39 0.30
N ILE A 201 -23.17 6.36 -0.49
CA ILE A 201 -22.71 7.52 -1.27
C ILE A 201 -23.73 7.87 -2.36
N SER A 202 -24.26 6.88 -3.08
CA SER A 202 -25.31 7.10 -4.07
C SER A 202 -26.56 7.74 -3.46
N ASP A 203 -27.01 7.22 -2.32
CA ASP A 203 -28.15 7.77 -1.58
C ASP A 203 -27.88 9.19 -1.09
N LEU A 204 -26.67 9.46 -0.59
CA LEU A 204 -26.26 10.78 -0.11
C LEU A 204 -26.51 11.86 -1.16
N GLY A 205 -26.25 11.55 -2.45
CA GLY A 205 -26.48 12.47 -3.56
C GLY A 205 -27.88 13.07 -3.62
N GLN A 206 -28.90 12.37 -3.14
CA GLN A 206 -30.28 12.86 -3.10
C GLN A 206 -30.51 13.96 -2.06
N TYR A 207 -29.61 14.08 -1.10
CA TYR A 207 -29.70 15.03 0.02
C TYR A 207 -28.75 16.22 -0.12
N LEU A 208 -27.80 16.16 -1.06
CA LEU A 208 -26.83 17.21 -1.26
C LEU A 208 -27.45 18.42 -1.97
N THR A 209 -27.07 19.61 -1.52
CA THR A 209 -27.52 20.88 -2.12
C THR A 209 -26.33 21.76 -2.43
N VAL A 210 -26.34 22.49 -3.54
CA VAL A 210 -25.20 23.33 -3.96
C VAL A 210 -24.95 24.50 -3.00
N ASN A 211 -25.99 24.98 -2.32
CA ASN A 211 -25.95 26.25 -1.58
C ASN A 211 -25.75 26.08 -0.06
N ASP A 212 -25.62 24.86 0.45
CA ASP A 212 -25.46 24.60 1.89
C ASP A 212 -24.41 23.52 2.18
N PRO A 213 -23.11 23.86 2.03
CA PRO A 213 -22.01 22.92 2.27
C PRO A 213 -21.92 22.41 3.71
N ASP A 214 -22.39 23.20 4.68
CA ASP A 214 -22.38 22.79 6.10
C ASP A 214 -23.44 21.73 6.38
N LYS A 215 -24.67 21.92 5.88
CA LYS A 215 -25.70 20.89 5.94
C LYS A 215 -25.27 19.64 5.19
N ASN A 216 -24.66 19.78 4.02
CA ASN A 216 -24.09 18.65 3.28
C ASN A 216 -23.06 17.89 4.12
N THR A 217 -22.13 18.60 4.78
CA THR A 217 -21.14 18.00 5.68
C THR A 217 -21.80 17.22 6.81
N LEU A 218 -22.82 17.80 7.44
CA LEU A 218 -23.56 17.15 8.53
C LEU A 218 -24.26 15.87 8.06
N ILE A 219 -24.94 15.91 6.91
CA ILE A 219 -25.63 14.74 6.36
C ILE A 219 -24.61 13.67 5.96
N ALA A 220 -23.54 14.04 5.28
CA ALA A 220 -22.50 13.10 4.86
C ALA A 220 -21.82 12.43 6.06
N LEU A 221 -21.52 13.17 7.13
CA LEU A 221 -21.00 12.59 8.37
C LEU A 221 -21.98 11.60 9.00
N ARG A 222 -23.29 11.89 8.97
CA ARG A 222 -24.33 10.99 9.48
C ARG A 222 -24.35 9.67 8.71
N PHE A 223 -24.19 9.72 7.40
CA PHE A 223 -24.13 8.53 6.53
C PHE A 223 -22.87 7.72 6.82
N THR A 224 -21.70 8.37 6.80
CA THR A 224 -20.41 7.68 7.02
C THR A 224 -20.32 7.03 8.41
N ARG A 225 -20.81 7.72 9.44
CA ARG A 225 -20.84 7.19 10.81
C ARG A 225 -21.79 6.00 10.97
N ALA A 226 -22.91 5.98 10.26
CA ALA A 226 -23.86 4.87 10.33
C ALA A 226 -23.24 3.54 9.85
N MET A 227 -22.44 3.57 8.78
CA MET A 227 -21.72 2.39 8.28
C MET A 227 -20.67 1.89 9.29
N LEU A 228 -19.88 2.83 9.83
CA LEU A 228 -18.89 2.50 10.85
C LEU A 228 -19.55 1.91 12.10
N LEU A 229 -20.65 2.50 12.57
CA LEU A 229 -21.43 2.02 13.70
C LEU A 229 -21.95 0.60 13.49
N GLY A 230 -22.48 0.30 12.31
CA GLY A 230 -22.96 -1.03 11.98
C GLY A 230 -21.88 -2.08 12.22
N ARG A 231 -20.67 -1.83 11.74
CA ARG A 231 -19.55 -2.76 11.86
C ARG A 231 -19.02 -2.84 13.30
N LEU A 232 -18.87 -1.70 13.97
CA LEU A 232 -18.48 -1.65 15.39
C LEU A 232 -19.46 -2.40 16.29
N PHE A 233 -20.77 -2.25 16.04
CA PHE A 233 -21.82 -2.88 16.82
C PHE A 233 -21.78 -4.40 16.68
N ILE A 234 -21.75 -4.91 15.44
CA ILE A 234 -21.69 -6.36 15.21
C ILE A 234 -20.38 -6.95 15.74
N LEU A 235 -19.24 -6.28 15.52
CA LEU A 235 -17.94 -6.73 16.05
C LEU A 235 -17.98 -6.85 17.58
N ASN A 236 -18.48 -5.82 18.29
CA ASN A 236 -18.61 -5.85 19.74
C ASN A 236 -19.49 -7.02 20.21
N LYS A 237 -20.63 -7.26 19.54
CA LYS A 237 -21.52 -8.37 19.91
C LYS A 237 -20.84 -9.72 19.72
N LEU A 238 -20.14 -9.92 18.61
CA LEU A 238 -19.44 -11.18 18.35
C LEU A 238 -18.29 -11.42 19.34
N LEU A 239 -17.54 -10.38 19.69
CA LEU A 239 -16.47 -10.46 20.70
C LEU A 239 -17.03 -10.75 22.10
N ASP A 240 -18.10 -10.08 22.51
CA ASP A 240 -18.77 -10.29 23.80
C ASP A 240 -19.32 -11.73 23.90
N PHE A 241 -20.00 -12.22 22.86
CA PHE A 241 -20.46 -13.62 22.81
C PHE A 241 -19.30 -14.63 22.84
N HIS A 242 -18.19 -14.34 22.15
CA HIS A 242 -17.02 -15.22 22.15
C HIS A 242 -16.39 -15.31 23.54
N ASN A 243 -16.21 -14.18 24.24
CA ASN A 243 -15.62 -14.15 25.56
C ASN A 243 -16.47 -14.88 26.62
N GLN A 244 -17.77 -15.06 26.37
CA GLN A 244 -18.69 -15.83 27.23
C GLN A 244 -18.67 -17.34 26.95
N ASP A 245 -18.26 -17.78 25.76
CA ASP A 245 -18.22 -19.20 25.35
C ASP A 245 -16.87 -19.57 24.73
N VAL A 246 -15.97 -20.05 25.59
CA VAL A 246 -14.57 -20.41 25.27
C VAL A 246 -14.48 -21.51 24.19
N ASN A 247 -15.56 -22.25 23.92
CA ASN A 247 -15.56 -23.33 22.92
C ASN A 247 -15.84 -22.85 21.48
N ARG A 248 -16.25 -21.58 21.28
CA ARG A 248 -16.47 -21.01 19.94
C ARG A 248 -15.26 -20.19 19.53
N ASN A 249 -14.61 -20.53 18.43
CA ASN A 249 -13.46 -19.76 17.94
C ASN A 249 -13.94 -18.63 16.99
N PHE A 250 -13.83 -17.37 17.42
CA PHE A 250 -14.06 -16.19 16.58
C PHE A 250 -12.73 -15.48 16.32
N THR A 251 -12.32 -15.44 15.06
CA THR A 251 -11.00 -14.98 14.64
C THR A 251 -11.08 -13.73 13.75
N PRO A 252 -10.01 -12.91 13.68
CA PRO A 252 -9.92 -11.79 12.77
C PRO A 252 -10.22 -12.16 11.31
N LYS A 253 -9.74 -13.32 10.86
CA LYS A 253 -10.02 -13.84 9.51
C LYS A 253 -11.51 -14.07 9.26
N GLN A 254 -12.25 -14.67 10.21
CA GLN A 254 -13.70 -14.86 10.07
C GLN A 254 -14.43 -13.52 10.04
N TRP A 255 -14.02 -12.57 10.89
CA TRP A 255 -14.54 -11.21 10.88
C TRP A 255 -14.30 -10.50 9.54
N LEU A 256 -13.10 -10.60 8.97
CA LEU A 256 -12.79 -10.06 7.65
C LEU A 256 -13.67 -10.69 6.56
N LEU A 257 -13.80 -12.02 6.54
CA LEU A 257 -14.62 -12.71 5.54
C LEU A 257 -16.08 -12.25 5.57
N MET A 258 -16.63 -11.97 6.75
CA MET A 258 -18.00 -11.43 6.89
C MET A 258 -18.16 -10.02 6.31
N GLN A 259 -17.11 -9.21 6.33
CA GLN A 259 -17.09 -7.89 5.70
C GLN A 259 -16.88 -7.97 4.17
N LEU A 260 -16.18 -9.00 3.70
CA LEU A 260 -15.88 -9.20 2.27
C LEU A 260 -16.98 -9.92 1.50
N LEU A 261 -17.73 -10.80 2.17
CA LEU A 261 -18.68 -11.72 1.54
C LEU A 261 -20.05 -11.69 2.24
N PRO A 262 -20.68 -10.51 2.44
CA PRO A 262 -21.93 -10.42 3.21
C PRO A 262 -23.07 -11.22 2.58
N THR A 263 -23.18 -11.22 1.25
CA THR A 263 -24.19 -11.99 0.52
C THR A 263 -24.01 -13.50 0.59
N ARG A 264 -22.81 -13.99 0.91
CA ARG A 264 -22.55 -15.43 1.14
C ARG A 264 -23.04 -15.90 2.50
N ILE A 265 -23.34 -14.98 3.42
CA ILE A 265 -23.76 -15.30 4.80
C ILE A 265 -25.27 -15.35 4.90
N THR A 266 -25.96 -14.40 4.28
CA THR A 266 -27.43 -14.28 4.32
C THR A 266 -28.11 -14.86 3.08
N GLU A 267 -27.34 -15.19 2.03
CA GLU A 267 -27.80 -15.69 0.72
C GLU A 267 -28.77 -14.79 -0.06
N ILE A 268 -29.13 -13.62 0.49
CA ILE A 268 -30.19 -12.75 -0.05
C ILE A 268 -29.63 -11.36 -0.35
N GLU A 269 -29.25 -10.62 0.69
CA GLU A 269 -28.86 -9.21 0.57
C GLU A 269 -27.59 -8.90 1.36
N ASP A 270 -26.91 -7.83 0.96
CA ASP A 270 -25.81 -7.28 1.72
C ASP A 270 -26.35 -6.62 3.00
N PHE A 271 -26.37 -7.39 4.08
CA PHE A 271 -26.95 -6.99 5.35
C PHE A 271 -26.26 -5.78 6.00
N TRP A 272 -25.02 -5.42 5.59
CA TRP A 272 -24.38 -4.20 6.06
C TRP A 272 -25.11 -2.96 5.57
N THR A 273 -25.68 -3.01 4.36
CA THR A 273 -26.50 -1.94 3.81
C THR A 273 -27.73 -1.72 4.69
N THR A 274 -28.46 -2.79 5.02
CA THR A 274 -29.63 -2.77 5.90
C THR A 274 -29.29 -2.24 7.30
N ILE A 275 -28.19 -2.70 7.88
CA ILE A 275 -27.71 -2.21 9.19
C ILE A 275 -27.38 -0.71 9.12
N SER A 276 -26.73 -0.26 8.04
CA SER A 276 -26.37 1.15 7.87
C SER A 276 -27.61 2.06 7.85
N TYR A 277 -28.71 1.61 7.24
CA TYR A 277 -29.97 2.36 7.25
C TYR A 277 -30.53 2.54 8.65
N VAL A 278 -30.51 1.49 9.48
CA VAL A 278 -30.96 1.56 10.88
C VAL A 278 -30.14 2.58 11.67
N PHE A 279 -28.80 2.53 11.58
CA PHE A 279 -27.95 3.48 12.29
C PHE A 279 -27.98 4.90 11.71
N ARG A 280 -28.43 5.06 10.46
CA ARG A 280 -28.65 6.37 9.83
C ARG A 280 -29.80 7.12 10.48
N GLU A 281 -30.81 6.44 11.01
CA GLU A 281 -31.97 7.07 11.67
C GLU A 281 -31.61 7.78 12.99
N LEU A 282 -30.49 7.41 13.61
CA LEU A 282 -30.02 8.02 14.84
C LEU A 282 -29.62 9.49 14.65
N LYS A 283 -29.72 10.26 15.74
CA LYS A 283 -29.16 11.62 15.81
C LYS A 283 -27.64 11.55 15.83
N GLN A 284 -26.98 12.59 15.30
CA GLN A 284 -25.51 12.60 15.21
C GLN A 284 -24.81 12.48 16.57
N GLU A 285 -25.38 13.09 17.61
CA GLU A 285 -24.85 12.99 18.97
C GLU A 285 -24.88 11.55 19.49
N ASP A 286 -25.97 10.83 19.20
CA ASP A 286 -26.12 9.42 19.59
C ASP A 286 -25.17 8.54 18.78
N GLN A 287 -25.01 8.82 17.49
CA GLN A 287 -24.00 8.15 16.66
C GLN A 287 -22.59 8.34 17.25
N TYR A 288 -22.23 9.57 17.62
CA TYR A 288 -20.92 9.87 18.20
C TYR A 288 -20.70 9.18 19.54
N LYS A 289 -21.71 9.21 20.43
CA LYS A 289 -21.67 8.52 21.72
C LYS A 289 -21.47 7.01 21.54
N LEU A 290 -22.26 6.40 20.65
CA LEU A 290 -22.18 4.96 20.39
C LEU A 290 -20.83 4.55 19.78
N ILE A 291 -20.27 5.32 18.83
CA ILE A 291 -18.94 5.01 18.29
C ILE A 291 -17.91 5.01 19.42
N ASN A 292 -17.88 6.04 20.24
CA ASN A 292 -16.91 6.13 21.34
C ASN A 292 -17.08 4.98 22.35
N THR A 293 -18.32 4.64 22.71
CA THR A 293 -18.60 3.52 23.62
C THR A 293 -18.15 2.18 23.02
N LEU A 294 -18.50 1.91 21.76
CA LEU A 294 -18.18 0.64 21.11
C LEU A 294 -16.67 0.49 20.84
N THR A 295 -15.98 1.57 20.53
CA THR A 295 -14.51 1.55 20.40
C THR A 295 -13.83 1.37 21.76
N ALA A 296 -14.33 2.00 22.82
CA ALA A 296 -13.82 1.77 24.17
C ALA A 296 -14.02 0.31 24.63
N ASN A 297 -15.19 -0.26 24.34
CA ASN A 297 -15.48 -1.68 24.62
C ASN A 297 -14.60 -2.62 23.81
N PHE A 298 -14.26 -2.29 22.56
CA PHE A 298 -13.33 -3.10 21.76
C PHE A 298 -11.97 -3.25 22.47
N ASN A 299 -11.45 -2.18 23.08
CA ASN A 299 -10.19 -2.21 23.82
C ASN A 299 -10.27 -3.05 25.11
N THR A 300 -11.46 -3.26 25.68
CA THR A 300 -11.65 -4.13 26.85
C THR A 300 -11.91 -5.58 26.46
N LEU A 301 -12.52 -5.82 25.29
CA LEU A 301 -12.86 -7.15 24.79
C LEU A 301 -11.71 -7.84 24.05
N THR A 302 -10.66 -7.09 23.68
CA THR A 302 -9.50 -7.63 22.94
C THR A 302 -8.20 -7.21 23.60
N SER A 303 -7.14 -7.98 23.39
CA SER A 303 -5.76 -7.58 23.77
C SER A 303 -5.10 -6.69 22.73
N GLN A 304 -5.84 -6.17 21.74
CA GLN A 304 -5.31 -5.39 20.63
C GLN A 304 -5.27 -3.91 21.01
N GLU A 305 -4.11 -3.27 20.87
CA GLU A 305 -3.93 -1.87 21.31
C GLU A 305 -4.73 -0.86 20.48
N LYS A 306 -4.92 -1.13 19.19
CA LYS A 306 -5.55 -0.21 18.24
C LYS A 306 -6.55 -0.92 17.33
N LEU A 307 -7.63 -0.24 16.96
CA LEU A 307 -8.57 -0.73 15.95
C LEU A 307 -8.16 -0.22 14.55
N PRO A 308 -7.74 -1.09 13.62
CA PRO A 308 -7.58 -0.73 12.22
C PRO A 308 -8.93 -0.39 11.59
N ILE A 309 -9.02 0.78 10.96
CA ILE A 309 -10.12 1.16 10.08
C ILE A 309 -9.52 1.34 8.69
N VAL A 310 -9.82 0.40 7.81
CA VAL A 310 -9.33 0.36 6.43
C VAL A 310 -10.39 0.93 5.49
N ILE A 311 -9.97 1.85 4.62
CA ILE A 311 -10.76 2.32 3.47
C ILE A 311 -9.97 2.01 2.21
N ASP A 312 -10.41 0.99 1.48
CA ASP A 312 -9.82 0.58 0.21
C ASP A 312 -10.42 1.35 -0.98
N GLU A 313 -9.62 1.51 -2.04
CA GLU A 313 -9.94 2.31 -3.22
C GLU A 313 -10.35 3.77 -2.88
N SER A 314 -9.71 4.35 -1.86
CA SER A 314 -10.05 5.65 -1.27
C SER A 314 -9.94 6.82 -2.25
N GLN A 315 -9.16 6.69 -3.33
CA GLN A 315 -9.03 7.71 -4.37
C GLN A 315 -10.37 8.02 -5.06
N VAL A 316 -11.31 7.06 -5.06
CA VAL A 316 -12.65 7.27 -5.63
C VAL A 316 -13.39 8.41 -4.93
N ALA A 317 -13.17 8.57 -3.62
CA ALA A 317 -13.82 9.62 -2.84
C ALA A 317 -13.26 11.03 -3.13
N ILE A 318 -12.11 11.16 -3.80
CA ILE A 318 -11.49 12.44 -4.13
C ILE A 318 -12.27 13.17 -5.24
N ASP A 319 -12.79 12.41 -6.21
CA ASP A 319 -13.62 12.98 -7.28
C ASP A 319 -15.13 12.96 -6.94
N THR A 320 -15.51 12.23 -5.89
CA THR A 320 -16.90 12.12 -5.45
C THR A 320 -17.34 13.42 -4.77
N TYR A 321 -18.37 14.08 -5.33
CA TYR A 321 -18.95 15.32 -4.81
C TYR A 321 -17.90 16.42 -4.54
N LYS A 322 -16.99 16.62 -5.50
CA LYS A 322 -15.75 17.40 -5.37
C LYS A 322 -15.86 18.77 -4.69
N GLU A 323 -16.99 19.45 -4.89
CA GLU A 323 -17.23 20.81 -4.39
C GLU A 323 -18.54 20.90 -3.59
N HIS A 324 -18.79 19.94 -2.68
CA HIS A 324 -20.08 19.89 -1.95
C HIS A 324 -19.97 20.04 -0.43
N PHE A 325 -18.77 19.91 0.16
CA PHE A 325 -18.62 19.90 1.61
C PHE A 325 -17.82 21.10 2.11
N SER A 326 -18.18 21.60 3.29
CA SER A 326 -17.47 22.71 3.94
C SER A 326 -16.10 22.31 4.49
N THR A 327 -15.13 23.23 4.42
CA THR A 327 -13.86 23.12 5.14
C THR A 327 -13.99 23.66 6.58
N THR A 328 -13.09 23.22 7.47
CA THR A 328 -12.93 23.75 8.83
C THR A 328 -11.84 24.82 8.92
N GLN A 329 -11.11 25.11 7.83
CA GLN A 329 -9.87 25.89 7.85
C GLN A 329 -9.93 27.23 7.10
N THR A 330 -10.70 27.36 6.00
CA THR A 330 -10.76 28.62 5.22
C THR A 330 -12.17 28.91 4.67
N GLU A 331 -12.72 30.11 4.88
CA GLU A 331 -14.01 30.50 4.29
C GLU A 331 -13.97 30.46 2.76
N GLY A 332 -14.89 29.69 2.14
CA GLY A 332 -15.14 29.71 0.69
C GLY A 332 -14.58 28.55 -0.14
N GLN A 333 -13.67 27.71 0.40
CA GLN A 333 -13.22 26.51 -0.32
C GLN A 333 -14.10 25.28 -0.03
N LEU A 334 -14.66 24.68 -1.08
CA LEU A 334 -15.46 23.46 -1.01
C LEU A 334 -14.59 22.21 -1.14
N ARG A 335 -15.08 21.09 -0.61
CA ARG A 335 -14.33 19.85 -0.44
C ARG A 335 -15.02 18.62 -1.03
N PRO A 336 -14.24 17.61 -1.43
CA PRO A 336 -14.75 16.32 -1.87
C PRO A 336 -15.18 15.44 -0.70
N PHE A 337 -15.90 14.36 -1.01
CA PHE A 337 -16.35 13.37 -0.03
C PHE A 337 -15.20 12.72 0.74
N PHE A 338 -14.01 12.66 0.16
CA PHE A 338 -12.80 12.20 0.84
C PHE A 338 -12.55 12.93 2.17
N SER A 339 -12.85 14.23 2.27
CA SER A 339 -12.74 14.99 3.52
C SER A 339 -13.70 14.49 4.61
N ILE A 340 -14.89 14.01 4.22
CA ILE A 340 -15.87 13.44 5.14
C ILE A 340 -15.38 12.10 5.69
N LEU A 341 -14.77 11.25 4.86
CA LEU A 341 -14.19 9.98 5.30
C LEU A 341 -13.11 10.19 6.36
N LEU A 342 -12.19 11.14 6.12
CA LEU A 342 -11.18 11.51 7.10
C LEU A 342 -11.82 12.01 8.39
N ARG A 343 -12.74 12.98 8.33
CA ARG A 343 -13.40 13.54 9.52
C ARG A 343 -14.19 12.50 10.31
N ALA A 344 -14.77 11.51 9.64
CA ALA A 344 -15.53 10.46 10.30
C ALA A 344 -14.65 9.56 11.17
N VAL A 345 -13.38 9.36 10.78
CA VAL A 345 -12.41 8.49 11.48
C VAL A 345 -11.49 9.28 12.41
N LEU A 346 -11.02 10.45 11.99
CA LEU A 346 -10.03 11.27 12.73
C LEU A 346 -10.61 11.95 13.97
N LYS A 347 -11.92 12.27 13.98
CA LYS A 347 -12.60 12.81 15.18
C LYS A 347 -12.89 11.75 16.25
N LEU A 348 -12.48 10.49 16.05
CA LEU A 348 -12.69 9.43 17.02
C LEU A 348 -11.56 9.44 18.04
N ASN A 349 -11.90 9.68 19.30
CA ASN A 349 -10.98 10.12 20.36
C ASN A 349 -10.02 9.04 20.90
N THR A 350 -9.85 7.91 20.23
CA THR A 350 -9.21 6.73 20.83
C THR A 350 -8.46 5.91 19.80
N GLY A 351 -7.13 5.78 19.93
CA GLY A 351 -6.34 4.61 19.54
C GLY A 351 -6.57 3.99 18.15
N ASN A 352 -7.16 4.69 17.19
CA ASN A 352 -7.52 4.09 15.90
C ASN A 352 -6.32 4.17 14.96
N PHE A 353 -6.18 3.12 14.16
CA PHE A 353 -5.23 3.09 13.07
C PHE A 353 -6.00 3.23 11.75
N LEU A 354 -5.96 4.41 11.13
CA LEU A 354 -6.60 4.62 9.84
C LEU A 354 -5.66 4.16 8.72
N CYS A 355 -6.15 3.27 7.87
CA CYS A 355 -5.43 2.82 6.69
C CYS A 355 -6.20 3.16 5.42
N LEU A 356 -5.58 3.91 4.52
CA LEU A 356 -6.13 4.28 3.22
C LEU A 356 -5.34 3.57 2.13
N SER A 357 -6.03 2.99 1.14
CA SER A 357 -5.41 2.35 -0.02
C SER A 357 -5.96 2.95 -1.30
N GLY A 358 -5.08 3.25 -2.26
CA GLY A 358 -5.51 3.77 -3.54
C GLY A 358 -4.39 4.03 -4.55
N GLY A 359 -4.77 4.15 -5.82
CA GLY A 359 -3.90 4.65 -6.88
C GLY A 359 -3.78 6.18 -6.85
N ILE A 360 -3.45 6.75 -5.69
CA ILE A 360 -3.44 8.20 -5.47
C ILE A 360 -2.24 8.82 -6.21
N THR A 361 -2.50 9.80 -7.08
CA THR A 361 -1.43 10.59 -7.70
C THR A 361 -0.88 11.65 -6.74
N PHE A 362 0.35 12.13 -6.96
CA PHE A 362 0.96 13.18 -6.12
C PHE A 362 0.08 14.45 -6.03
N LYS A 363 -0.72 14.74 -7.08
CA LYS A 363 -1.68 15.85 -7.14
C LYS A 363 -2.91 15.62 -6.26
N GLU A 364 -3.35 14.37 -6.12
CA GLU A 364 -4.47 13.95 -5.28
C GLU A 364 -4.09 13.87 -3.78
N PHE A 365 -2.80 13.64 -3.48
CA PHE A 365 -2.25 13.65 -2.13
C PHE A 365 -2.45 14.99 -1.40
N PHE A 366 -2.46 16.11 -2.13
CA PHE A 366 -2.67 17.45 -1.55
C PHE A 366 -4.12 17.70 -1.10
N SER A 367 -5.09 16.85 -1.49
CA SER A 367 -6.48 16.92 -1.01
C SER A 367 -6.68 16.34 0.40
N ILE A 368 -5.61 15.75 0.99
CA ILE A 368 -5.61 15.05 2.29
C ILE A 368 -5.43 16.03 3.47
N HIS A 369 -4.96 17.26 3.21
CA HIS A 369 -4.64 18.30 4.21
C HIS A 369 -5.75 18.52 5.26
N ASP A 370 -7.02 18.54 4.85
CA ASP A 370 -8.16 18.94 5.70
C ASP A 370 -8.75 17.83 6.58
N GLY A 371 -8.14 16.64 6.59
CA GLY A 371 -8.37 15.67 7.67
C GLY A 371 -7.68 16.07 8.97
N PHE A 372 -6.59 16.83 8.89
CA PHE A 372 -5.75 17.19 10.03
C PHE A 372 -6.18 18.54 10.58
N TYR A 373 -6.24 18.67 11.91
CA TYR A 373 -6.68 19.90 12.58
C TYR A 373 -5.53 20.86 12.83
N GLU A 374 -4.31 20.33 12.94
CA GLU A 374 -3.10 21.11 13.19
C GLU A 374 -2.01 20.87 12.13
N CYS A 375 -1.25 21.93 11.80
CA CYS A 375 -0.08 21.85 10.92
C CYS A 375 0.96 20.82 11.41
N ASN A 376 1.07 20.63 12.72
CA ASN A 376 1.97 19.65 13.31
C ASN A 376 1.53 18.20 13.03
N GLU A 377 0.23 17.90 13.08
CA GLU A 377 -0.32 16.57 12.74
C GLU A 377 -0.07 16.24 11.27
N MET A 378 -0.31 17.21 10.39
CA MET A 378 -0.03 17.07 8.97
C MET A 378 1.46 16.97 8.68
N SER A 379 2.31 17.73 9.39
CA SER A 379 3.77 17.71 9.24
C SER A 379 4.35 16.36 9.68
N GLU A 380 3.91 15.82 10.81
CA GLU A 380 4.29 14.46 11.26
C GLU A 380 3.83 13.39 10.26
N PHE A 381 2.63 13.56 9.71
CA PHE A 381 2.08 12.71 8.67
C PHE A 381 2.88 12.77 7.36
N ILE A 382 3.16 13.96 6.82
CA ILE A 382 3.91 14.14 5.56
C ILE A 382 5.35 13.65 5.70
N ARG A 383 6.06 13.96 6.78
CA ARG A 383 7.45 13.53 7.00
C ARG A 383 7.62 12.01 7.01
N ARG A 384 6.55 11.27 7.35
CA ARG A 384 6.54 9.81 7.34
C ARG A 384 6.52 9.21 5.93
N PHE A 385 6.06 9.95 4.93
CA PHE A 385 5.91 9.46 3.55
C PHE A 385 6.83 10.19 2.56
N LEU A 386 7.11 11.46 2.78
CA LEU A 386 7.93 12.29 1.89
C LEU A 386 9.04 12.96 2.70
N PRO A 387 10.31 12.94 2.24
CA PRO A 387 11.43 13.60 2.90
C PRO A 387 11.40 15.10 2.61
N LEU A 388 10.30 15.77 2.95
CA LEU A 388 10.13 17.20 2.81
C LEU A 388 10.66 17.89 4.06
N ASN A 389 11.41 18.97 3.88
CA ASN A 389 11.91 19.77 4.99
C ASN A 389 10.81 20.67 5.57
N ASP A 390 11.01 21.12 6.82
CA ASP A 390 10.05 21.93 7.59
C ASP A 390 9.59 23.19 6.84
N GLU A 391 10.47 23.75 6.02
CA GLU A 391 10.22 24.95 5.24
C GLU A 391 9.28 24.68 4.05
N LEU A 392 9.46 23.57 3.32
CA LEU A 392 8.56 23.12 2.26
C LEU A 392 7.19 22.68 2.82
N ILE A 393 7.17 22.03 3.98
CA ILE A 393 5.91 21.63 4.63
C ILE A 393 5.13 22.88 5.07
N ARG A 394 5.78 23.85 5.71
CA ARG A 394 5.14 25.13 6.09
C ARG A 394 4.78 25.98 4.89
N ALA A 395 5.61 26.03 3.85
CA ALA A 395 5.30 26.75 2.62
C ALA A 395 4.10 26.11 1.91
N THR A 396 4.02 24.78 1.85
CA THR A 396 2.86 24.07 1.30
C THR A 396 1.62 24.33 2.14
N PHE A 397 1.72 24.27 3.47
CA PHE A 397 0.62 24.60 4.39
C PHE A 397 0.15 26.06 4.22
N ASN A 398 1.06 27.00 4.06
CA ASN A 398 0.77 28.44 3.95
C ASN A 398 0.34 28.88 2.53
N ILE A 399 0.72 28.16 1.47
CA ILE A 399 0.29 28.43 0.08
C ILE A 399 -1.21 28.11 -0.11
N PHE A 400 -1.77 27.26 0.75
CA PHE A 400 -3.16 26.80 0.68
C PHE A 400 -4.04 27.24 1.87
N GLN A 401 -3.51 28.10 2.76
CA GLN A 401 -4.34 29.08 3.48
C GLN A 401 -4.93 30.08 2.48
#